data_AF-A0A961QXG7-F1
#
_entry.id   AF-A0A961QXG7-F1
#
_cell.length_a   1.000
_cell.length_b   1.000
_cell.length_c   1.000
_cell.angle_alpha   90.00
_cell.angle_beta   90.00
_cell.angle_gamma   90.00
#
_symmetry.space_group_name_H-M   'P 1'
#
loop_
_entity.id
_entity.type
_entity.pdbx_description
1 polymer ?
#
loop_
_entity_poly.entity_id
_entity_poly.type
_entity_poly.pdbx_seq_one_letter_code
_entity_poly.pdbx_strand_id
1 'polypeptide(L)'
;VLADIAAVDLALRNGLATVAAGGLREKVAKPHYTRSLPARDALRRQADRLFFAELWARMAAGSDAEQGALRLAFVNTLAGIARDEFDRALPAIPCASLMRPRAETRGRRQLEYGLAKAVKGLQAEETHVDA
;
A
#
# COMPACT_ATOMS: atom_id res chain seq x y z
N VAL A 1 -7.63 3.20 11.09
CA VAL A 1 -7.39 4.25 10.07
C VAL A 1 -5.90 4.54 9.86
N LEU A 2 -5.17 5.16 10.80
CA LEU A 2 -3.75 5.51 10.58
C LEU A 2 -2.84 4.30 10.29
N ALA A 3 -3.03 3.21 11.04
CA ALA A 3 -2.29 1.96 10.82
C ALA A 3 -2.58 1.36 9.43
N ASP A 4 -3.84 1.47 8.96
CA ASP A 4 -4.26 0.99 7.65
C ASP A 4 -3.55 1.78 6.53
N ILE A 5 -3.50 3.10 6.65
CA ILE A 5 -2.77 3.99 5.72
C ILE A 5 -1.28 3.64 5.71
N ALA A 6 -0.66 3.49 6.89
CA ALA A 6 0.75 3.16 7.02
C ALA A 6 1.09 1.79 6.40
N ALA A 7 0.21 0.80 6.53
CA ALA A 7 0.41 -0.53 5.93
C ALA A 7 0.41 -0.47 4.39
N VAL A 8 -0.53 0.27 3.81
CA VAL A 8 -0.61 0.45 2.34
C VAL A 8 0.57 1.28 1.82
N ASP A 9 0.93 2.37 2.51
CA ASP A 9 2.09 3.18 2.17
C ASP A 9 3.40 2.38 2.21
N LEU A 10 3.56 1.51 3.21
CA LEU A 10 4.69 0.59 3.31
C LEU A 10 4.74 -0.39 2.13
N ALA A 11 3.59 -0.91 1.69
CA ALA A 11 3.50 -1.79 0.54
C ALA A 11 3.95 -1.07 -0.75
N LEU A 12 3.44 0.15 -1.00
CA LEU A 12 3.82 1.00 -2.12
C LEU A 12 5.33 1.29 -2.12
N ARG A 13 5.86 1.71 -0.97
CA ARG A 13 7.29 1.99 -0.77
C ARG A 13 8.15 0.81 -1.19
N ASN A 14 7.82 -0.39 -0.68
CA ASN A 14 8.64 -1.58 -0.89
C ASN A 14 8.54 -2.09 -2.34
N GLY A 15 7.37 -1.97 -2.97
CA GLY A 15 7.20 -2.25 -4.40
C GLY A 15 8.12 -1.38 -5.25
N LEU A 16 8.03 -0.05 -5.10
CA LEU A 16 8.82 0.90 -5.91
C LEU A 16 10.32 0.79 -5.63
N ALA A 17 10.71 0.58 -4.37
CA ALA A 17 12.12 0.36 -4.02
C ALA A 17 12.67 -0.93 -4.66
N THR A 18 11.84 -1.97 -4.80
CA THR A 18 12.21 -3.20 -5.49
C THR A 18 12.44 -2.95 -6.98
N VAL A 19 11.59 -2.14 -7.64
CA VAL A 19 11.80 -1.73 -9.05
C VAL A 19 13.10 -0.95 -9.19
N ALA A 20 13.34 0.03 -8.31
CA ALA A 20 14.55 0.86 -8.32
C ALA A 20 15.83 0.03 -8.10
N ALA A 21 15.74 -1.08 -7.38
CA ALA A 21 16.83 -2.05 -7.20
C ALA A 21 16.95 -3.07 -8.35
N GLY A 22 16.25 -2.89 -9.48
CA GLY A 22 16.26 -3.81 -10.61
C GLY A 22 15.54 -5.14 -10.35
N GLY A 23 14.60 -5.17 -9.40
CA GLY A 23 13.90 -6.39 -8.99
C GLY A 23 14.74 -7.29 -8.06
N LEU A 24 15.78 -6.76 -7.44
CA LEU A 24 16.68 -7.48 -6.53
C LEU A 24 16.45 -6.97 -5.10
N ARG A 25 15.67 -7.73 -4.33
CA ARG A 25 15.22 -7.32 -2.99
C ARG A 25 16.40 -7.15 -2.02
N GLU A 26 17.39 -8.01 -2.14
CA GLU A 26 18.64 -8.00 -1.37
C GLU A 26 19.51 -6.76 -1.66
N LYS A 27 19.26 -6.07 -2.78
CA LYS A 27 19.96 -4.82 -3.15
C LYS A 27 19.17 -3.57 -2.80
N VAL A 28 18.00 -3.70 -2.18
CA VAL A 28 17.22 -2.53 -1.74
C VAL A 28 18.00 -1.78 -0.67
N ALA A 29 18.13 -0.47 -0.85
CA ALA A 29 18.96 0.40 -0.02
C ALA A 29 18.28 1.77 0.12
N LYS A 30 18.82 2.63 0.99
CA LYS A 30 18.27 3.97 1.26
C LYS A 30 17.95 4.77 0.00
N PRO A 31 18.82 4.84 -1.04
CA PRO A 31 18.51 5.59 -2.26
C PRO A 31 17.29 5.05 -3.02
N HIS A 32 17.02 3.75 -2.96
CA HIS A 32 15.87 3.13 -3.61
C HIS A 32 14.56 3.56 -2.94
N TYR A 33 14.55 3.71 -1.60
CA TYR A 33 13.39 4.23 -0.90
C TYR A 33 13.09 5.70 -1.24
N THR A 34 14.12 6.53 -1.43
CA THR A 34 13.93 7.94 -1.83
C THR A 34 13.14 8.06 -3.14
N ARG A 35 13.30 7.11 -4.07
CA ARG A 35 12.56 7.09 -5.35
C ARG A 35 11.06 6.84 -5.19
N SER A 36 10.63 6.28 -4.06
CA SER A 36 9.21 6.06 -3.79
C SER A 36 8.49 7.30 -3.24
N LEU A 37 9.23 8.33 -2.77
CA LEU A 37 8.65 9.46 -2.05
C LEU A 37 7.53 10.18 -2.82
N PRO A 38 7.68 10.52 -4.12
CA PRO A 38 6.63 11.24 -4.83
C PRO A 38 5.29 10.47 -4.89
N ALA A 39 5.34 9.15 -5.11
CA ALA A 39 4.16 8.30 -5.15
C ALA A 39 3.53 8.15 -3.76
N ARG A 40 4.36 8.03 -2.71
CA ARG A 40 3.90 7.98 -1.32
C ARG A 40 3.23 9.28 -0.88
N ASP A 41 3.78 10.42 -1.28
CA ASP A 41 3.16 11.72 -1.02
C ASP A 41 1.82 11.87 -1.75
N ALA A 42 1.70 11.33 -2.97
CA ALA A 42 0.44 11.29 -3.70
C ALA A 42 -0.61 10.40 -2.99
N LEU A 43 -0.23 9.18 -2.58
CA LEU A 43 -1.08 8.30 -1.79
C LEU A 43 -1.52 8.98 -0.49
N ARG A 44 -0.60 9.61 0.24
CA ARG A 44 -0.90 10.30 1.50
C ARG A 44 -1.91 11.42 1.31
N ARG A 45 -1.77 12.26 0.27
CA ARG A 45 -2.77 13.29 -0.04
C ARG A 45 -4.17 12.72 -0.31
N GLN A 46 -4.27 11.56 -0.95
CA GLN A 46 -5.57 10.91 -1.16
C GLN A 46 -6.10 10.30 0.15
N ALA A 47 -5.22 9.67 0.93
CA ALA A 47 -5.57 9.15 2.25
C ALA A 47 -6.10 10.25 3.17
N ASP A 48 -5.48 11.43 3.18
CA ASP A 48 -5.93 12.58 3.98
C ASP A 48 -7.34 13.05 3.59
N ARG A 49 -7.69 13.00 2.30
CA ARG A 49 -9.05 13.33 1.82
C ARG A 49 -10.10 12.34 2.31
N LEU A 50 -9.72 11.07 2.41
CA LEU A 50 -10.62 9.98 2.83
C LEU A 50 -10.64 9.81 4.35
N PHE A 51 -9.60 10.26 5.05
CA PHE A 51 -9.33 9.96 6.45
C PHE A 51 -10.51 10.28 7.36
N PHE A 52 -11.03 11.50 7.26
CA PHE A 52 -12.06 11.92 8.19
C PHE A 52 -13.42 11.27 7.89
N ALA A 53 -13.81 11.17 6.61
CA ALA A 53 -15.03 10.48 6.21
C ALA A 53 -15.05 9.04 6.75
N GLU A 54 -13.92 8.34 6.61
CA GLU A 54 -13.74 7.00 7.16
C GLU A 54 -13.83 6.97 8.69
N LEU A 55 -13.15 7.92 9.36
CA LEU A 55 -13.17 8.00 10.82
C LEU A 55 -14.59 8.19 11.36
N TRP A 56 -15.36 9.09 10.77
CA TRP A 56 -16.75 9.33 11.18
C TRP A 56 -17.64 8.13 10.89
N ALA A 57 -17.48 7.48 9.73
CA ALA A 57 -18.23 6.27 9.40
C ALA A 57 -17.99 5.16 10.44
N ARG A 58 -16.73 4.91 10.82
CA ARG A 58 -16.41 3.90 11.84
C ARG A 58 -16.94 4.24 13.23
N MET A 59 -16.94 5.51 13.62
CA MET A 59 -17.51 5.94 14.91
C MET A 59 -19.04 5.81 14.95
N ALA A 60 -19.70 5.93 13.79
CA ALA A 60 -21.15 5.80 13.67
C ALA A 60 -21.62 4.35 13.52
N ALA A 61 -20.71 3.40 13.29
CA ALA A 61 -21.03 1.99 13.14
C ALA A 61 -21.61 1.41 14.43
N GLY A 62 -22.74 0.70 14.30
CA GLY A 62 -23.47 0.14 15.44
C GLY A 62 -22.97 -1.24 15.88
N SER A 63 -22.04 -1.83 15.13
CA SER A 63 -21.49 -3.16 15.41
C SER A 63 -20.05 -3.30 14.92
N ASP A 64 -19.33 -4.27 15.49
CA ASP A 64 -17.96 -4.59 15.06
C ASP A 64 -17.93 -5.13 13.62
N ALA A 65 -18.97 -5.87 13.20
CA ALA A 65 -19.11 -6.32 11.82
C ALA A 65 -19.22 -5.15 10.82
N GLU A 66 -19.97 -4.09 11.15
CA GLU A 66 -20.01 -2.87 10.33
C GLU A 66 -18.66 -2.17 10.30
N GLN A 67 -17.97 -2.07 11.45
CA GLN A 67 -16.63 -1.48 11.51
C GLN A 67 -15.62 -2.25 10.65
N GLY A 68 -15.68 -3.59 10.69
CA GLY A 68 -14.87 -4.49 9.87
C GLY A 68 -15.11 -4.27 8.37
N ALA A 69 -16.38 -4.23 7.95
CA ALA A 69 -16.77 -3.98 6.57
C ALA A 69 -16.28 -2.60 6.06
N LEU A 70 -16.47 -1.54 6.86
CA LEU A 70 -15.97 -0.20 6.55
C LEU A 70 -14.45 -0.20 6.41
N ARG A 71 -13.75 -0.82 7.37
CA ARG A 71 -12.28 -0.91 7.36
C ARG A 71 -11.76 -1.64 6.14
N LEU A 72 -12.38 -2.75 5.76
CA LEU A 72 -12.02 -3.50 4.56
C LEU A 72 -12.24 -2.67 3.29
N ALA A 73 -13.38 -1.99 3.17
CA ALA A 73 -13.67 -1.11 2.04
C ALA A 73 -12.64 0.03 1.90
N PHE A 74 -12.27 0.64 3.03
CA PHE A 74 -11.24 1.67 3.07
C PHE A 74 -9.86 1.16 2.65
N VAL A 75 -9.42 0.01 3.17
CA VAL A 75 -8.13 -0.59 2.78
C VAL A 75 -8.13 -0.97 1.30
N ASN A 76 -9.23 -1.49 0.77
CA ASN A 76 -9.35 -1.80 -0.66
C ASN A 76 -9.28 -0.54 -1.52
N THR A 77 -9.89 0.56 -1.07
CA THR A 77 -9.81 1.86 -1.76
C THR A 77 -8.37 2.38 -1.79
N LEU A 78 -7.69 2.37 -0.65
CA LEU A 78 -6.27 2.75 -0.56
C LEU A 78 -5.38 1.84 -1.40
N ALA A 79 -5.67 0.54 -1.44
CA ALA A 79 -4.94 -0.43 -2.26
C ALA A 79 -5.09 -0.14 -3.76
N GLY A 80 -6.29 0.25 -4.21
CA GLY A 80 -6.52 0.73 -5.57
C GLY A 80 -5.65 1.95 -5.90
N ILE A 81 -5.69 2.97 -5.04
CA ILE A 81 -4.88 4.18 -5.21
C ILE A 81 -3.38 3.85 -5.23
N ALA A 82 -2.92 2.94 -4.36
CA ALA A 82 -1.52 2.54 -4.32
C ALA A 82 -1.07 1.82 -5.60
N ARG A 83 -1.94 1.02 -6.23
CA ARG A 83 -1.65 0.40 -7.53
C ARG A 83 -1.54 1.45 -8.63
N ASP A 84 -2.46 2.41 -8.66
CA ASP A 84 -2.43 3.50 -9.63
C ASP A 84 -1.16 4.35 -9.50
N GLU A 85 -0.80 4.74 -8.27
CA GLU A 85 0.42 5.53 -8.03
C GLU A 85 1.69 4.71 -8.28
N PHE A 86 1.65 3.39 -8.07
CA PHE A 86 2.75 2.50 -8.46
C PHE A 86 2.98 2.56 -9.97
N ASP A 87 1.91 2.37 -10.76
CA ASP A 87 1.97 2.36 -12.22
C ASP A 87 2.39 3.73 -12.77
N ARG A 88 1.88 4.81 -12.19
CA ARG A 88 2.23 6.19 -12.58
C ARG A 88 3.70 6.51 -12.31
N ALA A 89 4.30 5.90 -11.29
CA ALA A 89 5.70 6.15 -10.91
C ALA A 89 6.73 5.35 -11.73
N LEU A 90 6.34 4.21 -12.32
CA LEU A 90 7.28 3.31 -13.02
C LEU A 90 8.16 3.98 -14.09
N PRO A 91 7.63 4.88 -14.96
CA PRO A 91 8.45 5.50 -16.00
C PRO A 91 9.58 6.38 -15.45
N ALA A 92 9.38 6.98 -14.28
CA ALA A 92 10.35 7.89 -13.65
C ALA A 92 11.41 7.15 -12.81
N ILE A 93 11.26 5.84 -12.58
CA ILE A 93 12.22 5.05 -11.82
C ILE A 93 13.36 4.59 -12.76
N PRO A 94 14.63 4.96 -12.46
CA PRO A 94 15.76 4.47 -13.21
C PRO A 94 15.90 2.96 -13.05
N CYS A 95 15.91 2.25 -14.17
CA CYS A 95 16.18 0.82 -14.24
C CYS A 95 16.83 0.55 -15.60
N ALA A 96 17.88 -0.27 -15.63
CA ALA A 96 18.51 -0.68 -16.88
C ALA A 96 17.46 -1.34 -17.79
N SER A 97 17.37 -0.92 -19.06
CA SER A 97 16.30 -1.30 -19.99
C SER A 97 16.10 -2.82 -20.12
N LEU A 98 17.20 -3.58 -20.18
CA LEU A 98 17.18 -5.05 -20.24
C LEU A 98 16.52 -5.70 -19.00
N MET A 99 16.62 -5.06 -17.84
CA MET A 99 16.11 -5.58 -16.57
C MET A 99 14.73 -5.03 -16.20
N ARG A 100 14.24 -4.03 -16.93
CA ARG A 100 12.99 -3.31 -16.60
C ARG A 100 11.76 -4.23 -16.50
N PRO A 101 11.47 -5.13 -17.46
CA PRO A 101 10.28 -5.99 -17.34
C PRO A 101 10.30 -6.89 -16.09
N ARG A 102 11.48 -7.42 -15.75
CA ARG A 102 11.69 -8.23 -14.54
C ARG A 102 11.56 -7.39 -13.27
N ALA A 103 12.14 -6.19 -13.27
CA ALA A 103 12.08 -5.28 -12.14
C ALA A 103 10.64 -4.87 -11.82
N GLU A 104 9.87 -4.50 -12.84
CA GLU A 104 8.45 -4.12 -12.73
C GLU A 104 7.60 -5.29 -12.23
N THR A 105 7.75 -6.49 -12.82
CA THR A 105 7.03 -7.70 -12.39
C THR A 105 7.28 -8.01 -10.91
N ARG A 106 8.56 -7.97 -10.49
CA ARG A 106 8.93 -8.26 -9.10
C ARG A 106 8.49 -7.15 -8.13
N GLY A 107 8.58 -5.90 -8.55
CA GLY A 107 8.06 -4.76 -7.80
C GLY A 107 6.55 -4.85 -7.59
N ARG A 108 5.79 -5.20 -8.64
CA ARG A 108 4.35 -5.43 -8.54
C ARG A 108 4.03 -6.58 -7.61
N ARG A 109 4.73 -7.71 -7.72
CA ARG A 109 4.56 -8.83 -6.78
C ARG A 109 4.83 -8.42 -5.34
N GLN A 110 5.84 -7.58 -5.11
CA GLN A 110 6.16 -7.06 -3.77
C GLN A 110 5.08 -6.11 -3.23
N LEU A 111 4.52 -5.26 -4.09
CA LEU A 111 3.36 -4.42 -3.77
C LEU A 111 2.17 -5.30 -3.36
N GLU A 112 1.75 -6.22 -4.23
CA GLU A 112 0.57 -7.06 -4.00
C GLU A 112 0.73 -7.94 -2.75
N TYR A 113 1.92 -8.45 -2.48
CA TYR A 113 2.20 -9.15 -1.22
C TYR A 113 1.98 -8.26 0.01
N GLY A 114 2.45 -7.01 -0.04
CA GLY A 114 2.24 -6.05 1.04
C GLY A 114 0.76 -5.68 1.23
N LEU A 115 0.03 -5.46 0.14
CA LEU A 115 -1.40 -5.17 0.17
C LEU A 115 -2.21 -6.36 0.70
N ALA A 116 -1.91 -7.57 0.25
CA ALA A 116 -2.54 -8.78 0.76
C ALA A 116 -2.27 -8.99 2.26
N LYS A 117 -1.07 -8.65 2.74
CA LYS A 117 -0.76 -8.68 4.18
C LYS A 117 -1.58 -7.65 4.96
N ALA A 118 -1.74 -6.43 4.41
CA ALA A 118 -2.54 -5.39 5.04
C ALA A 118 -4.01 -5.83 5.19
N VAL A 119 -4.58 -6.47 4.16
CA VAL A 119 -5.96 -7.01 4.20
C VAL A 119 -6.08 -8.20 5.15
N LYS A 120 -5.14 -9.16 5.12
CA LYS A 120 -5.18 -10.34 6.02
C LYS A 120 -5.04 -9.98 7.50
N GLY A 121 -4.29 -8.93 7.82
CA GLY A 121 -4.18 -8.43 9.19
C GLY A 121 -5.54 -8.03 9.78
N LEU A 122 -6.47 -7.57 8.94
CA LEU A 122 -7.83 -7.19 9.34
C LEU A 122 -8.63 -8.41 9.82
N GLN A 123 -8.60 -9.48 9.03
CA GLN A 123 -9.37 -10.70 9.28
C GLN A 123 -8.89 -11.43 10.55
N ALA A 124 -7.59 -11.36 10.84
CA ALA A 124 -7.01 -11.95 12.04
C ALA A 124 -7.35 -11.17 13.32
N GLU A 125 -7.49 -9.84 13.25
CA GLU A 125 -7.90 -9.01 14.39
C GLU A 125 -9.38 -9.21 14.73
N GLU A 126 -10.26 -9.35 13.74
CA GLU A 126 -11.68 -9.67 13.95
C GLU A 126 -11.87 -11.01 14.68
N THR A 127 -11.08 -12.03 14.31
CA THR A 127 -11.19 -13.37 14.91
C THR A 127 -10.75 -13.41 16.38
N HIS A 128 -9.92 -12.45 16.82
CA HIS A 128 -9.36 -12.41 18.18
C HIS A 128 -10.24 -11.65 19.19
N VAL A 129 -11.18 -10.83 18.71
CA VAL A 129 -12.12 -10.07 19.57
C VAL A 129 -13.33 -10.93 19.96
N ASP A 130 -13.67 -11.95 19.17
CA ASP A 130 -14.81 -12.85 19.38
C ASP A 130 -14.47 -14.11 20.23
N ALA A 131 -13.29 -14.20 20.87
CA ALA A 131 -12.82 -15.35 21.64
C ALA A 131 -12.59 -15.03 23.12
#